data_AF-A0AAD7HW52-F1
#
_entry.id   AF-A0AAD7HW52-F1
#
_cell.length_a   1.000
_cell.length_b   1.000
_cell.length_c   1.000
_cell.angle_alpha   90.00
_cell.angle_beta   90.00
_cell.angle_gamma   90.00
#
_symmetry.space_group_name_H-M   'P 1'
#
loop_
_entity.id
_entity.type
_entity.pdbx_description
1 polymer ?
#
loop_
_entity_poly.entity_id
_entity_poly.type
_entity_poly.pdbx_seq_one_letter_code
_entity_poly.pdbx_strand_id
1 'polypeptide(L)'
;MESTSGPSNSSASFNLPTKTRRKTKPRAALPGSGRFSIDESPDTVASQSIHRALDPVPTTPSNAFSFQFKPPITPLSAVHPSLSNSHSRPTTRVEPDPFASASPIPDLNNPFPLLDEPLPFHNTEYEPVSARQRDGRSPAAKIHDHLRALRADKLSPLDVLVQALDPDFSEDIRYRKNLYSADDNRLTMLLDTIMKDDYGKRKLFECMCPHLEDFACNIVAEQMECRRKASFLQGINDVTPEFIDNWSLDEDTDRTPFLTRILYAASQTKHAATHNKLKRPEKMCRVVTKQLLYQSSNRCLGFQAEFGLFLWSTGCVRQTIDALFRCGLSVGQTVTGLREQESEGLAVLRMRR
;
A
#
# COMPACT_ATOMS: atom_id res chain seq x y z
N MET A 1 34.34 -7.50 48.25
CA MET A 1 33.27 -6.59 47.82
C MET A 1 32.41 -7.32 46.80
N GLU A 2 31.11 -7.12 46.92
CA GLU A 2 30.06 -8.11 46.71
C GLU A 2 29.89 -8.63 45.29
N SER A 3 29.83 -9.95 45.22
CA SER A 3 29.21 -10.77 44.18
C SER A 3 27.69 -10.69 44.30
N THR A 4 27.01 -10.20 43.27
CA THR A 4 25.54 -10.25 43.16
C THR A 4 25.12 -11.21 42.04
N SER A 5 24.47 -12.29 42.46
CA SER A 5 23.83 -13.32 41.64
C SER A 5 22.45 -12.86 41.16
N GLY A 6 22.21 -12.90 39.85
CA GLY A 6 20.90 -12.66 39.24
C GLY A 6 20.05 -13.94 39.21
N PRO A 7 18.70 -13.84 39.33
CA PRO A 7 17.84 -15.01 39.48
C PRO A 7 17.38 -15.63 38.17
N SER A 8 17.07 -16.91 38.31
CA SER A 8 16.57 -17.91 37.37
C SER A 8 15.24 -17.58 36.69
N ASN A 9 15.18 -17.78 35.37
CA ASN A 9 13.94 -17.82 34.57
C ASN A 9 13.12 -19.08 34.90
N SER A 10 11.85 -18.90 35.26
CA SER A 10 10.88 -19.99 35.38
C SER A 10 10.06 -20.14 34.09
N SER A 11 10.02 -21.36 33.60
CA SER A 11 9.36 -21.77 32.36
C SER A 11 7.87 -22.00 32.62
N ALA A 12 7.01 -21.13 32.10
CA ALA A 12 5.57 -21.34 32.11
C ALA A 12 5.16 -22.26 30.94
N SER A 13 4.73 -23.48 31.26
CA SER A 13 4.19 -24.44 30.31
C SER A 13 2.72 -24.11 29.99
N PHE A 14 2.43 -23.81 28.73
CA PHE A 14 1.07 -23.61 28.22
C PHE A 14 0.44 -24.97 27.89
N ASN A 15 -0.60 -25.35 28.63
CA ASN A 15 -1.45 -26.51 28.32
C ASN A 15 -2.56 -26.10 27.34
N LEU A 16 -2.60 -26.77 26.18
CA LEU A 16 -3.67 -26.66 25.18
C LEU A 16 -4.91 -27.45 25.60
N PRO A 17 -6.14 -26.88 25.53
CA PRO A 17 -7.35 -27.64 25.77
C PRO A 17 -7.74 -28.50 24.55
N THR A 18 -8.06 -29.75 24.85
CA THR A 18 -8.52 -30.80 23.94
C THR A 18 -9.90 -30.52 23.36
N LYS A 19 -10.02 -30.65 22.03
CA LYS A 19 -11.28 -30.48 21.27
C LYS A 19 -12.31 -31.55 21.65
N THR A 20 -13.44 -31.12 22.21
CA THR A 20 -14.62 -31.97 22.40
C THR A 20 -15.42 -32.08 21.09
N ARG A 21 -15.42 -33.28 20.52
CA ARG A 21 -16.12 -33.69 19.30
C ARG A 21 -17.64 -33.74 19.54
N ARG A 22 -18.39 -32.75 19.07
CA ARG A 22 -19.88 -32.82 19.01
C ARG A 22 -20.32 -33.63 17.78
N LYS A 23 -21.04 -34.72 18.04
CA LYS A 23 -21.73 -35.55 17.04
C LYS A 23 -22.97 -34.79 16.51
N THR A 24 -23.01 -34.52 15.21
CA THR A 24 -24.20 -34.04 14.50
C THR A 24 -25.09 -35.22 14.10
N LYS A 25 -26.39 -35.03 14.32
CA LYS A 25 -27.49 -35.98 14.08
C LYS A 25 -27.96 -35.88 12.60
N PRO A 26 -28.30 -36.99 11.92
CA PRO A 26 -28.71 -36.94 10.52
C PRO A 26 -30.15 -36.41 10.39
N ARG A 27 -30.36 -35.53 9.39
CA ARG A 27 -31.65 -34.95 9.01
C ARG A 27 -32.29 -35.80 7.93
N ALA A 28 -33.58 -36.11 8.12
CA ALA A 28 -34.41 -36.93 7.24
C ALA A 28 -34.58 -36.30 5.85
N ALA A 29 -34.59 -37.16 4.84
CA ALA A 29 -34.91 -36.89 3.45
C ALA A 29 -36.42 -36.91 3.18
N LEU A 30 -36.84 -36.19 2.13
CA LEU A 30 -37.91 -36.46 1.13
C LEU A 30 -38.37 -35.11 0.50
N PRO A 31 -39.06 -35.08 -0.66
CA PRO A 31 -38.45 -35.22 -1.98
C PRO A 31 -38.91 -34.11 -2.97
N GLY A 32 -38.32 -34.09 -4.17
CA GLY A 32 -39.11 -33.81 -5.36
C GLY A 32 -38.75 -32.59 -6.22
N SER A 33 -38.41 -32.92 -7.47
CA SER A 33 -38.76 -32.21 -8.70
C SER A 33 -37.84 -31.07 -9.18
N GLY A 34 -37.32 -31.25 -10.39
CA GLY A 34 -36.67 -30.19 -11.16
C GLY A 34 -35.63 -30.72 -12.13
N ARG A 35 -36.05 -31.48 -13.15
CA ARG A 35 -35.22 -31.90 -14.29
C ARG A 35 -34.64 -30.68 -15.02
N PHE A 36 -33.33 -30.63 -15.16
CA PHE A 36 -32.65 -29.98 -16.29
C PHE A 36 -31.57 -30.95 -16.78
N SER A 37 -31.82 -31.54 -17.95
CA SER A 37 -30.84 -32.33 -18.69
C SER A 37 -29.90 -31.36 -19.39
N ILE A 38 -28.62 -31.40 -19.03
CA ILE A 38 -27.53 -30.98 -19.92
C ILE A 38 -26.70 -32.23 -20.17
N ASP A 39 -26.69 -32.59 -21.44
CA ASP A 39 -26.01 -33.71 -22.05
C ASP A 39 -24.54 -33.31 -22.24
N GLU A 40 -23.64 -33.88 -21.43
CA GLU A 40 -22.20 -33.82 -21.69
C GLU A 40 -21.63 -35.25 -21.66
N SER A 41 -21.32 -35.71 -22.86
CA SER A 41 -20.63 -36.97 -23.16
C SER A 41 -19.17 -36.91 -22.69
N PRO A 42 -18.63 -37.97 -22.05
CA PRO A 42 -17.21 -38.04 -21.71
C PRO A 42 -16.41 -38.71 -22.84
N ASP A 43 -15.64 -37.91 -23.57
CA ASP A 43 -14.61 -38.45 -24.46
C ASP A 43 -13.46 -39.05 -23.64
N THR A 44 -13.34 -40.35 -23.82
CA THR A 44 -12.31 -41.23 -23.28
C THR A 44 -11.07 -41.09 -24.16
N VAL A 45 -10.01 -40.43 -23.68
CA VAL A 45 -8.70 -40.44 -24.36
C VAL A 45 -7.71 -41.29 -23.58
N ALA A 46 -7.38 -42.42 -24.20
CA ALA A 46 -6.43 -43.41 -23.77
C ALA A 46 -5.02 -42.81 -23.58
N SER A 47 -4.40 -43.14 -22.45
CA SER A 47 -2.97 -42.95 -22.23
C SER A 47 -2.19 -43.98 -23.06
N GLN A 48 -1.58 -43.56 -24.17
CA GLN A 48 -0.53 -44.31 -24.83
C GLN A 48 0.83 -43.85 -24.31
N SER A 49 1.52 -44.77 -23.67
CA SER A 49 2.91 -44.65 -23.21
C SER A 49 3.83 -44.82 -24.41
N ILE A 50 4.55 -43.76 -24.80
CA ILE A 50 5.61 -43.82 -25.81
C ILE A 50 6.94 -43.65 -25.08
N HIS A 51 7.65 -44.77 -24.91
CA HIS A 51 9.09 -44.77 -24.71
C HIS A 51 9.77 -44.28 -25.99
N ARG A 52 10.37 -43.10 -25.97
CA ARG A 52 11.26 -42.62 -27.03
C ARG A 52 12.64 -42.39 -26.43
N ALA A 53 13.61 -43.15 -26.93
CA ALA A 53 15.03 -43.05 -26.64
C ALA A 53 15.53 -41.64 -27.00
N LEU A 54 16.33 -41.06 -26.11
CA LEU A 54 17.02 -39.79 -26.32
C LEU A 54 18.35 -40.10 -27.03
N ASP A 55 18.44 -39.70 -28.30
CA ASP A 55 19.73 -39.52 -28.96
C ASP A 55 20.39 -38.21 -28.50
N PRO A 56 21.73 -38.15 -28.40
CA PRO A 56 22.45 -36.98 -27.91
C PRO A 56 22.41 -35.81 -28.89
N VAL A 57 21.98 -34.66 -28.39
CA VAL A 57 21.98 -33.37 -29.12
C VAL A 57 23.42 -32.84 -29.25
N PRO A 58 23.88 -32.45 -30.45
CA PRO A 58 25.17 -31.81 -30.63
C PRO A 58 25.13 -30.37 -30.12
N THR A 59 26.07 -30.04 -29.25
CA THR A 59 26.39 -28.68 -28.82
C THR A 59 26.96 -27.88 -29.99
N THR A 60 26.23 -26.83 -30.40
CA THR A 60 26.78 -25.75 -31.23
C THR A 60 26.76 -24.44 -30.44
N PRO A 61 27.80 -23.61 -30.54
CA PRO A 61 27.94 -22.42 -29.71
C PRO A 61 27.28 -21.19 -30.35
N SER A 62 26.83 -20.29 -29.47
CA SER A 62 26.82 -18.83 -29.66
C SER A 62 26.04 -18.28 -30.86
N ASN A 63 24.78 -17.94 -30.61
CA ASN A 63 24.10 -16.87 -31.34
C ASN A 63 23.88 -15.69 -30.38
N ALA A 64 24.77 -14.70 -30.49
CA ALA A 64 24.55 -13.38 -29.93
C ALA A 64 23.32 -12.74 -30.59
N PHE A 65 22.28 -12.49 -29.81
CA PHE A 65 21.16 -11.65 -30.23
C PHE A 65 21.67 -10.21 -30.37
N SER A 66 22.06 -9.83 -31.59
CA SER A 66 22.35 -8.43 -31.94
C SER A 66 21.03 -7.71 -32.21
N PHE A 67 20.58 -6.90 -31.25
CA PHE A 67 19.57 -5.88 -31.50
C PHE A 67 20.24 -4.73 -32.25
N GLN A 68 20.18 -4.73 -33.59
CA GLN A 68 20.52 -3.56 -34.39
C GLN A 68 19.39 -2.52 -34.28
N PHE A 69 19.56 -1.54 -33.39
CA PHE A 69 18.83 -0.28 -33.48
C PHE A 69 19.37 0.50 -34.67
N LYS A 70 18.55 0.64 -35.72
CA LYS A 70 18.83 1.52 -36.86
C LYS A 70 18.33 2.93 -36.47
N PRO A 71 19.20 3.90 -36.16
CA PRO A 71 18.73 5.24 -35.85
C PRO A 71 18.07 5.86 -37.10
N PRO A 72 16.97 6.62 -36.94
CA PRO A 72 16.39 7.36 -38.05
C PRO A 72 17.38 8.45 -38.49
N ILE A 73 17.87 8.33 -39.72
CA ILE A 73 18.61 9.38 -40.40
C ILE A 73 17.58 10.42 -40.86
N THR A 74 17.37 11.46 -40.06
CA THR A 74 16.79 12.71 -40.55
C THR A 74 17.92 13.61 -41.05
N PRO A 75 17.93 14.00 -42.33
CA PRO A 75 18.90 14.97 -42.83
C PRO A 75 18.57 16.36 -42.25
N LEU A 76 19.57 16.95 -41.57
CA LEU A 76 19.59 18.39 -41.29
C LEU A 76 19.55 19.14 -42.63
N SER A 77 18.45 19.85 -42.88
CA SER A 77 18.43 20.93 -43.86
C SER A 77 18.60 22.23 -43.10
N ALA A 78 19.73 22.88 -43.35
CA ALA A 78 20.08 24.18 -42.83
C ALA A 78 19.24 25.26 -43.52
N VAL A 79 18.42 25.97 -42.74
CA VAL A 79 17.89 27.28 -43.10
C VAL A 79 18.05 28.18 -41.88
N HIS A 80 19.04 29.07 -41.94
CA HIS A 80 19.14 30.23 -41.06
C HIS A 80 18.06 31.24 -41.47
N PRO A 81 17.38 31.83 -40.48
CA PRO A 81 17.06 33.24 -40.57
C PRO A 81 17.71 33.99 -39.40
N SER A 82 18.50 34.99 -39.77
CA SER A 82 18.95 36.09 -38.93
C SER A 82 17.77 36.77 -38.24
N LEU A 83 17.74 36.77 -36.90
CA LEU A 83 16.89 37.64 -36.12
C LEU A 83 17.73 38.43 -35.10
N SER A 84 17.47 39.73 -35.17
CA SER A 84 18.07 40.85 -34.47
C SER A 84 17.93 40.77 -32.95
N ASN A 85 19.03 41.12 -32.27
CA ASN A 85 19.03 41.52 -30.87
C ASN A 85 18.17 42.78 -30.68
N SER A 86 17.05 42.65 -29.97
CA SER A 86 16.41 43.77 -29.27
C SER A 86 16.31 43.42 -27.78
N HIS A 87 17.13 44.10 -26.98
CA HIS A 87 16.98 44.17 -25.54
C HIS A 87 15.66 44.83 -25.17
N SER A 88 14.74 44.06 -24.59
CA SER A 88 13.64 44.60 -23.80
C SER A 88 13.62 43.92 -22.43
N ARG A 89 13.99 44.74 -21.45
CA ARG A 89 13.95 44.56 -19.99
C ARG A 89 12.57 44.04 -19.54
N PRO A 90 12.47 42.98 -18.72
CA PRO A 90 11.17 42.59 -18.17
C PRO A 90 10.83 43.51 -16.99
N THR A 91 9.77 44.27 -17.17
CA THR A 91 9.06 45.00 -16.11
C THR A 91 8.45 43.98 -15.16
N THR A 92 8.80 44.07 -13.88
CA THR A 92 8.23 43.32 -12.77
C THR A 92 6.73 43.63 -12.68
N ARG A 93 5.89 42.73 -13.19
CA ARG A 93 4.45 42.72 -12.95
C ARG A 93 4.19 41.66 -11.89
N VAL A 94 3.97 42.13 -10.66
CA VAL A 94 3.49 41.33 -9.54
C VAL A 94 2.04 40.95 -9.86
N GLU A 95 1.81 39.70 -10.27
CA GLU A 95 0.48 39.10 -10.18
C GLU A 95 0.21 38.71 -8.73
N PRO A 96 -1.00 38.98 -8.20
CA PRO A 96 -1.40 38.48 -6.89
C PRO A 96 -1.68 36.97 -6.99
N ASP A 97 -1.00 36.18 -6.16
CA ASP A 97 -1.23 34.75 -5.98
C ASP A 97 -2.73 34.45 -5.70
N PRO A 98 -3.43 33.69 -6.56
CA PRO A 98 -4.81 33.26 -6.28
C PRO A 98 -4.89 32.10 -5.26
N PHE A 99 -3.77 31.72 -4.62
CA PHE A 99 -3.70 30.63 -3.64
C PHE A 99 -3.30 31.07 -2.22
N ALA A 100 -3.27 32.38 -1.94
CA ALA A 100 -3.09 32.90 -0.58
C ALA A 100 -4.39 32.81 0.26
N SER A 101 -4.92 31.61 0.40
CA SER A 101 -5.87 31.25 1.46
C SER A 101 -5.67 29.78 1.82
N ALA A 102 -4.43 29.44 2.20
CA ALA A 102 -4.19 28.22 2.94
C ALA A 102 -4.65 28.49 4.38
N SER A 103 -5.80 27.91 4.76
CA SER A 103 -6.11 27.71 6.17
C SER A 103 -4.94 26.97 6.83
N PRO A 104 -4.58 27.29 8.09
CA PRO A 104 -3.46 26.63 8.75
C PRO A 104 -3.71 25.12 8.78
N ILE A 105 -2.78 24.35 8.20
CA ILE A 105 -2.74 22.90 8.36
C ILE A 105 -2.54 22.65 9.87
N PRO A 106 -3.45 21.93 10.56
CA PRO A 106 -3.27 21.63 11.96
C PRO A 106 -2.01 20.76 12.13
N ASP A 107 -1.13 21.21 13.03
CA ASP A 107 0.12 20.56 13.38
C ASP A 107 -0.17 19.15 13.95
N LEU A 108 0.07 18.12 13.14
CA LEU A 108 -0.11 16.70 13.49
C LEU A 108 0.88 16.20 14.55
N ASN A 109 1.84 17.02 14.99
CA ASN A 109 2.74 16.70 16.10
C ASN A 109 2.31 17.30 17.44
N ASN A 110 1.14 17.95 17.51
CA ASN A 110 0.59 18.40 18.78
C ASN A 110 -0.37 17.33 19.33
N PRO A 111 0.06 16.46 20.27
CA PRO A 111 -0.88 15.63 21.00
C PRO A 111 -1.87 16.59 21.68
N PHE A 112 -3.17 16.36 21.45
CA PHE A 112 -4.29 17.12 22.02
C PHE A 112 -3.92 17.73 23.38
N PRO A 113 -4.12 19.04 23.62
CA PRO A 113 -3.98 19.57 24.97
C PRO A 113 -4.93 18.79 25.87
N LEU A 114 -4.34 18.01 26.77
CA LEU A 114 -4.98 17.43 27.93
C LEU A 114 -5.57 18.60 28.72
N LEU A 115 -6.82 18.96 28.41
CA LEU A 115 -7.65 19.81 29.24
C LEU A 115 -7.98 19.00 30.50
N ASP A 116 -7.03 18.97 31.43
CA ASP A 116 -7.19 18.57 32.83
C ASP A 116 -7.93 19.66 33.63
N GLU A 117 -8.94 20.33 33.02
CA GLU A 117 -9.88 21.11 33.82
C GLU A 117 -10.96 20.17 34.35
N PRO A 118 -11.02 19.93 35.67
CA PRO A 118 -12.15 19.23 36.27
C PRO A 118 -13.39 20.09 36.05
N LEU A 119 -14.27 19.64 35.14
CA LEU A 119 -15.57 20.26 34.93
C LEU A 119 -16.27 20.43 36.29
N PRO A 120 -16.83 21.62 36.58
CA PRO A 120 -17.57 21.84 37.82
C PRO A 120 -18.72 20.83 37.86
N PHE A 121 -18.65 19.92 38.83
CA PHE A 121 -19.72 19.01 39.15
C PHE A 121 -20.93 19.85 39.58
N HIS A 122 -21.85 20.10 38.66
CA HIS A 122 -23.18 20.53 39.03
C HIS A 122 -23.79 19.37 39.81
N ASN A 123 -23.85 19.54 41.13
CA ASN A 123 -24.57 18.67 42.05
C ASN A 123 -26.06 18.78 41.73
N THR A 124 -26.51 18.07 40.69
CA THR A 124 -27.92 17.69 40.58
C THR A 124 -28.24 16.85 41.80
N GLU A 125 -29.19 17.32 42.60
CA GLU A 125 -29.76 16.62 43.74
C GLU A 125 -29.93 15.14 43.42
N TYR A 126 -29.22 14.30 44.17
CA TYR A 126 -29.38 12.85 44.13
C TYR A 126 -30.73 12.51 44.74
N GLU A 127 -31.76 12.46 43.90
CA GLU A 127 -32.99 11.72 44.18
C GLU A 127 -32.60 10.27 44.59
N PRO A 128 -33.07 9.77 45.74
CA PRO A 128 -32.71 8.44 46.22
C PRO A 128 -33.13 7.40 45.18
N VAL A 129 -32.13 6.72 44.61
CA VAL A 129 -32.31 5.65 43.62
C VAL A 129 -33.07 4.51 44.29
N SER A 130 -34.39 4.59 44.19
CA SER A 130 -35.33 3.54 44.55
C SER A 130 -34.87 2.24 43.86
N ALA A 131 -34.86 1.16 44.64
CA ALA A 131 -34.33 -0.15 44.25
C ALA A 131 -34.77 -0.53 42.83
N ARG A 132 -33.84 -0.48 41.87
CA ARG A 132 -34.09 -0.79 40.46
C ARG A 132 -34.63 -2.21 40.37
N GLN A 133 -35.95 -2.35 40.25
CA GLN A 133 -36.58 -3.61 39.88
C GLN A 133 -35.93 -4.07 38.58
N ARG A 134 -35.22 -5.20 38.63
CA ARG A 134 -34.65 -5.82 37.45
C ARG A 134 -35.81 -6.32 36.59
N ASP A 135 -36.18 -5.48 35.65
CA ASP A 135 -37.14 -5.82 34.60
C ASP A 135 -36.64 -7.08 33.87
N GLY A 136 -37.29 -8.20 34.16
CA GLY A 136 -36.94 -9.55 33.70
C GLY A 136 -37.19 -9.78 32.21
N ARG A 137 -37.59 -8.75 31.47
CA ARG A 137 -37.74 -8.81 30.01
C ARG A 137 -36.42 -9.12 29.32
N SER A 138 -36.50 -9.93 28.26
CA SER A 138 -35.34 -10.26 27.42
C SER A 138 -34.79 -8.98 26.75
N PRO A 139 -33.48 -8.93 26.46
CA PRO A 139 -32.88 -7.77 25.77
C PRO A 139 -33.57 -7.44 24.44
N ALA A 140 -34.00 -8.46 23.69
CA ALA A 140 -34.71 -8.27 22.42
C ALA A 140 -36.08 -7.60 22.60
N ALA A 141 -36.82 -7.94 23.66
CA ALA A 141 -38.09 -7.29 23.96
C ALA A 141 -37.88 -5.81 24.31
N LYS A 142 -36.85 -5.50 25.10
CA LYS A 142 -36.49 -4.12 25.45
C LYS A 142 -36.14 -3.30 24.20
N ILE A 143 -35.33 -3.86 23.31
CA ILE A 143 -34.99 -3.20 22.04
C ILE A 143 -36.26 -2.93 21.21
N HIS A 144 -37.17 -3.90 21.12
CA HIS A 144 -38.41 -3.73 20.37
C HIS A 144 -39.31 -2.63 20.95
N ASP A 145 -39.41 -2.53 22.28
CA ASP A 145 -40.16 -1.48 22.95
C ASP A 145 -39.56 -0.09 22.69
N HIS A 146 -38.22 0.04 22.73
CA HIS A 146 -37.54 1.27 22.36
C HIS A 146 -37.75 1.65 20.89
N LEU A 147 -37.66 0.69 19.97
CA LEU A 147 -37.94 0.93 18.54
C LEU A 147 -39.40 1.34 18.31
N ARG A 148 -40.33 0.83 19.11
CA ARG A 148 -41.74 1.23 19.07
C ARG A 148 -41.92 2.67 19.56
N ALA A 149 -41.23 3.05 20.63
CA ALA A 149 -41.24 4.43 21.14
C ALA A 149 -40.68 5.40 20.09
N LEU A 150 -39.51 5.11 19.54
CA LEU A 150 -38.92 5.93 18.46
C LEU A 150 -39.86 6.09 17.26
N ARG A 151 -40.55 5.00 16.87
CA ARG A 151 -41.55 5.06 15.80
C ARG A 151 -42.74 5.95 16.15
N ALA A 152 -43.20 5.95 17.41
CA ALA A 152 -44.28 6.82 17.86
C ALA A 152 -43.89 8.30 17.76
N ASP A 153 -42.63 8.60 18.06
CA ASP A 153 -42.04 9.94 17.96
C ASP A 153 -41.60 10.31 16.52
N LYS A 154 -41.83 9.41 15.54
CA LYS A 154 -41.41 9.55 14.14
C LYS A 154 -39.90 9.73 13.96
N LEU A 155 -39.10 9.20 14.88
CA LEU A 155 -37.63 9.22 14.79
C LEU A 155 -37.13 7.90 14.19
N SER A 156 -36.24 8.00 13.21
CA SER A 156 -35.49 6.83 12.75
C SER A 156 -34.42 6.48 13.80
N PRO A 157 -34.16 5.19 14.08
CA PRO A 157 -33.01 4.79 14.88
C PRO A 157 -31.67 5.32 14.34
N LEU A 158 -31.59 5.56 13.02
CA LEU A 158 -30.43 6.17 12.40
C LEU A 158 -30.34 7.68 12.68
N ASP A 159 -31.47 8.38 12.81
CA ASP A 159 -31.46 9.82 13.14
C ASP A 159 -30.91 10.03 14.56
N VAL A 160 -31.32 9.16 15.50
CA VAL A 160 -30.78 9.14 16.87
C VAL A 160 -29.28 8.85 16.86
N LEU A 161 -28.83 7.91 16.02
CA LEU A 161 -27.41 7.59 15.89
C LEU A 161 -26.65 8.78 15.31
N VAL A 162 -27.14 9.41 14.25
CA VAL A 162 -26.50 10.58 13.63
C VAL A 162 -26.40 11.72 14.65
N GLN A 163 -27.47 12.00 15.38
CA GLN A 163 -27.46 13.04 16.42
C GLN A 163 -26.47 12.73 17.54
N ALA A 164 -26.42 11.48 18.03
CA ALA A 164 -25.48 11.09 19.06
C ALA A 164 -24.00 11.15 18.61
N LEU A 165 -23.76 11.00 17.30
CA LEU A 165 -22.42 11.05 16.70
C LEU A 165 -21.99 12.43 16.24
N ASP A 166 -22.90 13.39 16.24
CA ASP A 166 -22.61 14.76 15.82
C ASP A 166 -21.62 15.41 16.80
N PRO A 167 -20.44 15.89 16.32
CA PRO A 167 -19.43 16.50 17.17
C PRO A 167 -19.89 17.80 17.83
N ASP A 168 -20.87 18.51 17.26
CA ASP A 168 -21.32 19.82 17.71
C ASP A 168 -22.19 19.73 18.98
N PHE A 169 -22.78 18.58 19.25
CA PHE A 169 -23.55 18.32 20.46
C PHE A 169 -22.63 17.79 21.58
N SER A 170 -22.30 18.64 22.54
CA SER A 170 -21.37 18.34 23.64
C SER A 170 -21.94 17.35 24.68
N GLU A 171 -23.28 17.30 24.83
CA GLU A 171 -23.97 16.44 25.80
C GLU A 171 -23.70 14.94 25.54
N ASP A 172 -23.49 14.57 24.27
CA ASP A 172 -23.29 13.18 23.84
C ASP A 172 -21.81 12.76 23.75
N ILE A 173 -20.87 13.58 24.26
CA ILE A 173 -19.44 13.27 24.19
C ILE A 173 -19.08 11.93 24.84
N ARG A 174 -19.80 11.53 25.91
CA ARG A 174 -19.61 10.24 26.57
C ARG A 174 -20.00 9.07 25.67
N TYR A 175 -21.08 9.21 24.90
CA TYR A 175 -21.50 8.18 23.95
C TYR A 175 -20.48 8.04 22.81
N ARG A 176 -20.01 9.14 22.24
CA ARG A 176 -18.96 9.12 21.20
C ARG A 176 -17.67 8.49 21.71
N LYS A 177 -17.17 8.93 22.87
CA LYS A 177 -15.95 8.36 23.50
C LYS A 177 -16.07 6.86 23.74
N ASN A 178 -17.22 6.40 24.24
CA ASN A 178 -17.44 4.98 24.46
C ASN A 178 -17.53 4.21 23.14
N LEU A 179 -18.24 4.73 22.15
CA LEU A 179 -18.41 4.07 20.85
C LEU A 179 -17.10 3.95 20.06
N TYR A 180 -16.23 4.94 20.15
CA TYR A 180 -14.91 4.96 19.51
C TYR A 180 -13.79 4.39 20.40
N SER A 181 -14.12 3.85 21.58
CA SER A 181 -13.14 3.22 22.46
C SER A 181 -12.58 1.96 21.82
N ALA A 182 -11.28 1.73 21.96
CA ALA A 182 -10.61 0.54 21.43
C ALA A 182 -11.16 -0.78 21.99
N ASP A 183 -11.72 -0.74 23.20
CA ASP A 183 -12.32 -1.91 23.87
C ASP A 183 -13.76 -2.20 23.42
N ASP A 184 -14.41 -1.25 22.75
CA ASP A 184 -15.81 -1.39 22.32
C ASP A 184 -15.89 -1.91 20.88
N ASN A 185 -16.42 -3.12 20.72
CA ASN A 185 -16.60 -3.74 19.42
C ASN A 185 -17.98 -3.48 18.79
N ARG A 186 -18.86 -2.69 19.44
CA ARG A 186 -20.25 -2.50 18.97
C ARG A 186 -20.32 -1.82 17.61
N LEU A 187 -19.49 -0.79 17.36
CA LEU A 187 -19.42 -0.13 16.06
C LEU A 187 -18.94 -1.11 14.98
N THR A 188 -17.90 -1.88 15.26
CA THR A 188 -17.40 -2.92 14.35
C THR A 188 -18.47 -3.97 14.07
N MET A 189 -19.17 -4.47 15.10
CA MET A 189 -20.27 -5.42 14.92
C MET A 189 -21.42 -4.86 14.09
N LEU A 190 -21.74 -3.56 14.24
CA LEU A 190 -22.75 -2.88 13.42
C LEU A 190 -22.30 -2.85 11.95
N LEU A 191 -21.09 -2.38 11.67
CA LEU A 191 -20.53 -2.31 10.32
C LEU A 191 -20.40 -3.70 9.68
N ASP A 192 -19.94 -4.70 10.43
CA ASP A 192 -19.87 -6.10 9.98
C ASP A 192 -21.25 -6.67 9.66
N THR A 193 -22.28 -6.28 10.42
CA THR A 193 -23.65 -6.70 10.17
C THR A 193 -24.20 -6.06 8.90
N ILE A 194 -23.92 -4.77 8.65
CA ILE A 194 -24.26 -4.08 7.40
C ILE A 194 -23.54 -4.72 6.21
N MET A 195 -22.26 -5.08 6.37
CA MET A 195 -21.43 -5.69 5.33
C MET A 195 -21.84 -7.12 4.93
N LYS A 196 -22.59 -7.83 5.78
CA LYS A 196 -23.16 -9.15 5.46
C LYS A 196 -24.34 -9.07 4.50
N ASP A 197 -24.99 -7.91 4.39
CA ASP A 197 -26.08 -7.66 3.46
C ASP A 197 -25.55 -7.00 2.17
N ASP A 198 -25.93 -7.51 1.00
CA ASP A 198 -25.42 -7.00 -0.29
C ASP A 198 -25.89 -5.57 -0.59
N TYR A 199 -27.07 -5.18 -0.09
CA TYR A 199 -27.55 -3.81 -0.24
C TYR A 199 -26.83 -2.86 0.73
N GLY A 200 -26.74 -3.24 2.01
CA GLY A 200 -25.98 -2.54 3.03
C GLY A 200 -24.53 -2.32 2.64
N LYS A 201 -23.85 -3.37 2.19
CA LYS A 201 -22.48 -3.31 1.66
C LYS A 201 -22.34 -2.29 0.54
N ARG A 202 -23.21 -2.33 -0.48
CA ARG A 202 -23.17 -1.37 -1.60
C ARG A 202 -23.34 0.06 -1.11
N LYS A 203 -24.31 0.30 -0.21
CA LYS A 203 -24.56 1.64 0.31
C LYS A 203 -23.40 2.14 1.16
N LEU A 204 -22.84 1.28 2.01
CA LEU A 204 -21.67 1.62 2.82
C LEU A 204 -20.46 1.96 1.95
N PHE A 205 -20.20 1.19 0.89
CA PHE A 205 -19.13 1.50 -0.07
C PHE A 205 -19.36 2.84 -0.78
N GLU A 206 -20.58 3.10 -1.24
CA GLU A 206 -20.94 4.39 -1.87
C GLU A 206 -20.66 5.56 -0.92
N CYS A 207 -21.03 5.44 0.36
CA CYS A 207 -20.79 6.46 1.37
C CYS A 207 -19.31 6.62 1.71
N MET A 208 -18.54 5.52 1.73
CA MET A 208 -17.11 5.57 2.07
C MET A 208 -16.24 6.00 0.89
N CYS A 209 -16.68 5.78 -0.36
CA CYS A 209 -15.87 5.97 -1.56
C CYS A 209 -15.17 7.35 -1.62
N PRO A 210 -15.82 8.48 -1.31
CA PRO A 210 -15.16 9.79 -1.33
C PRO A 210 -14.01 9.92 -0.33
N HIS A 211 -14.06 9.17 0.76
CA HIS A 211 -13.06 9.23 1.85
C HIS A 211 -12.00 8.13 1.73
N LEU A 212 -12.24 7.10 0.93
CA LEU A 212 -11.30 5.98 0.74
C LEU A 212 -10.02 6.42 0.06
N GLU A 213 -10.06 7.43 -0.82
CA GLU A 213 -8.87 7.93 -1.51
C GLU A 213 -7.88 8.55 -0.52
N ASP A 214 -8.32 9.54 0.25
CA ASP A 214 -7.47 10.19 1.27
C ASP A 214 -6.97 9.18 2.29
N PHE A 215 -7.84 8.27 2.74
CA PHE A 215 -7.46 7.21 3.66
C PHE A 215 -6.38 6.28 3.08
N ALA A 216 -6.55 5.85 1.83
CA ALA A 216 -5.57 5.00 1.16
C ALA A 216 -4.23 5.73 0.96
N CYS A 217 -4.27 7.00 0.55
CA CYS A 217 -3.09 7.84 0.39
C CYS A 217 -2.34 8.01 1.71
N ASN A 218 -3.03 8.27 2.82
CA ASN A 218 -2.42 8.40 4.14
C ASN A 218 -1.75 7.11 4.60
N ILE A 219 -2.43 5.95 4.45
CA ILE A 219 -1.82 4.65 4.79
C ILE A 219 -0.59 4.37 3.94
N VAL A 220 -0.65 4.63 2.63
CA VAL A 220 0.49 4.42 1.74
C VAL A 220 1.65 5.36 2.14
N ALA A 221 1.36 6.63 2.43
CA ALA A 221 2.37 7.59 2.87
C ALA A 221 3.07 7.14 4.17
N GLU A 222 2.31 6.72 5.18
CA GLU A 222 2.84 6.20 6.44
C GLU A 222 3.73 4.96 6.22
N GLN A 223 3.26 4.00 5.41
CA GLN A 223 4.01 2.80 5.08
C GLN A 223 5.31 3.12 4.34
N MET A 224 5.26 4.04 3.38
CA MET A 224 6.43 4.47 2.62
C MET A 224 7.43 5.21 3.51
N GLU A 225 6.98 6.04 4.45
CA GLU A 225 7.84 6.70 5.43
C GLU A 225 8.54 5.68 6.36
N CYS A 226 7.80 4.67 6.84
CA CYS A 226 8.38 3.59 7.62
C CYS A 226 9.44 2.82 6.83
N ARG A 227 9.19 2.58 5.54
CA ARG A 227 10.14 1.92 4.64
C ARG A 227 11.35 2.81 4.33
N ARG A 228 11.15 4.12 4.17
CA ARG A 228 12.21 5.09 3.88
C ARG A 228 13.24 5.12 4.99
N LYS A 229 12.78 5.16 6.25
CA LYS A 229 13.66 5.08 7.44
C LYS A 229 14.48 3.78 7.46
N ALA A 230 13.92 2.68 6.96
CA ALA A 230 14.56 1.37 6.95
C ALA A 230 15.61 1.19 5.83
N SER A 231 15.38 1.82 4.68
CA SER A 231 16.26 1.74 3.50
C SER A 231 17.07 3.04 3.31
N PHE A 232 17.29 3.79 4.39
CA PHE A 232 18.02 5.04 4.35
C PHE A 232 19.52 4.77 4.22
N LEU A 233 20.14 5.35 3.20
CA LEU A 233 21.59 5.38 3.03
C LEU A 233 22.07 6.82 3.29
N GLN A 234 23.11 6.99 4.11
CA GLN A 234 23.74 8.28 4.39
C GLN A 234 24.43 8.85 3.14
N GLY A 235 24.83 8.00 2.19
CA GLY A 235 25.42 8.41 0.93
C GLY A 235 25.77 7.26 0.01
N ILE A 236 26.41 7.59 -1.13
CA ILE A 236 26.87 6.59 -2.09
C ILE A 236 27.97 5.68 -1.51
N ASN A 237 28.72 6.18 -0.53
CA ASN A 237 29.77 5.42 0.16
C ASN A 237 29.21 4.22 0.96
N ASP A 238 27.91 4.21 1.25
CA ASP A 238 27.26 3.10 1.96
C ASP A 238 26.91 1.95 1.01
N VAL A 239 27.01 2.16 -0.31
CA VAL A 239 26.87 1.10 -1.32
C VAL A 239 28.21 0.39 -1.45
N THR A 240 28.57 -0.40 -0.45
CA THR A 240 29.81 -1.20 -0.44
C THR A 240 29.63 -2.50 -1.25
N PRO A 241 30.71 -3.19 -1.62
CA PRO A 241 30.62 -4.53 -2.21
C PRO A 241 29.82 -5.50 -1.33
N GLU A 242 30.01 -5.46 -0.01
CA GLU A 242 29.26 -6.30 0.93
C GLU A 242 27.78 -5.94 0.96
N PHE A 243 27.43 -4.67 0.77
CA PHE A 243 26.03 -4.27 0.61
C PHE A 243 25.42 -4.92 -0.64
N ILE A 244 26.13 -4.88 -1.77
CA ILE A 244 25.68 -5.47 -3.05
C ILE A 244 25.56 -7.00 -2.93
N ASP A 245 26.54 -7.66 -2.31
CA ASP A 245 26.57 -9.12 -2.14
C ASP A 245 25.44 -9.63 -1.23
N ASN A 246 25.09 -8.85 -0.21
CA ASN A 246 24.01 -9.19 0.72
C ASN A 246 22.65 -8.64 0.29
N TRP A 247 22.59 -7.85 -0.78
CA TRP A 247 21.32 -7.31 -1.21
C TRP A 247 20.46 -8.36 -1.89
N SER A 248 19.19 -8.40 -1.49
CA SER A 248 18.20 -9.27 -2.11
C SER A 248 16.88 -8.53 -2.27
N LEU A 249 16.30 -8.63 -3.47
CA LEU A 249 14.93 -8.22 -3.71
C LEU A 249 13.93 -9.04 -2.87
N ASP A 250 14.33 -10.22 -2.40
CA ASP A 250 13.47 -11.16 -1.70
C ASP A 250 13.45 -11.00 -0.16
N GLU A 251 14.48 -10.37 0.42
CA GLU A 251 14.65 -10.28 1.89
C GLU A 251 13.88 -9.13 2.55
N ASP A 252 13.29 -8.24 1.74
CA ASP A 252 12.48 -7.15 2.27
C ASP A 252 11.14 -7.67 2.79
N THR A 253 11.04 -7.83 4.12
CA THR A 253 9.76 -7.95 4.83
C THR A 253 8.82 -6.88 4.33
N ASP A 254 7.57 -7.25 4.03
CA ASP A 254 6.59 -6.32 3.47
C ASP A 254 6.20 -5.26 4.51
N ARG A 255 6.99 -4.19 4.58
CA ARG A 255 6.71 -2.98 5.37
C ARG A 255 5.65 -2.09 4.73
N THR A 256 5.17 -2.48 3.55
CA THR A 256 4.19 -1.75 2.75
C THR A 256 3.02 -2.65 2.36
N PRO A 257 2.39 -3.41 3.29
CA PRO A 257 1.44 -4.45 2.92
C PRO A 257 0.17 -3.92 2.25
N PHE A 258 -0.21 -2.67 2.53
CA PHE A 258 -1.37 -2.06 1.91
C PHE A 258 -1.06 -1.66 0.45
N LEU A 259 0.05 -0.94 0.24
CA LEU A 259 0.53 -0.61 -1.10
C LEU A 259 0.80 -1.87 -1.94
N THR A 260 1.46 -2.87 -1.34
CA THR A 260 1.77 -4.15 -2.00
C THR A 260 0.48 -4.82 -2.49
N ARG A 261 -0.59 -4.85 -1.68
CA ARG A 261 -1.90 -5.38 -2.11
C ARG A 261 -2.53 -4.58 -3.25
N ILE A 262 -2.42 -3.24 -3.23
CA ILE A 262 -2.87 -2.38 -4.34
C ILE A 262 -2.11 -2.73 -5.62
N LEU A 263 -0.78 -2.81 -5.55
CA LEU A 263 0.07 -3.16 -6.70
C LEU A 263 -0.20 -4.58 -7.21
N TYR A 264 -0.45 -5.56 -6.35
CA TYR A 264 -0.87 -6.90 -6.77
C TYR A 264 -2.21 -6.87 -7.51
N ALA A 265 -3.21 -6.18 -6.95
CA ALA A 265 -4.52 -6.05 -7.58
C ALA A 265 -4.41 -5.37 -8.96
N ALA A 266 -3.53 -4.37 -9.09
CA ALA A 266 -3.28 -3.68 -10.35
C ALA A 266 -2.48 -4.52 -11.36
N SER A 267 -1.49 -5.29 -10.90
CA SER A 267 -0.58 -6.07 -11.76
C SER A 267 -1.15 -7.42 -12.19
N GLN A 268 -2.13 -7.95 -11.47
CA GLN A 268 -2.68 -9.29 -11.72
C GLN A 268 -4.19 -9.28 -11.92
N THR A 269 -4.62 -9.09 -13.17
CA THR A 269 -6.01 -9.29 -13.57
C THR A 269 -6.37 -10.79 -13.54
N LYS A 270 -7.67 -11.13 -13.49
CA LYS A 270 -8.15 -12.54 -13.58
C LYS A 270 -7.60 -13.27 -14.81
N HIS A 271 -7.47 -12.55 -15.93
CA HIS A 271 -6.88 -13.08 -17.16
C HIS A 271 -5.37 -13.26 -17.05
N ALA A 272 -4.64 -12.27 -16.50
CA ALA A 272 -3.20 -12.40 -16.29
C ALA A 272 -2.87 -13.56 -15.32
N ALA A 273 -3.67 -13.76 -14.27
CA ALA A 273 -3.51 -14.86 -13.32
C ALA A 273 -3.60 -16.25 -13.97
N THR A 274 -4.41 -16.41 -15.02
CA THR A 274 -4.62 -17.69 -15.70
C THR A 274 -3.60 -17.95 -16.82
N HIS A 275 -3.18 -16.90 -17.53
CA HIS A 275 -2.33 -17.05 -18.73
C HIS A 275 -0.84 -16.72 -18.52
N ASN A 276 -0.49 -15.90 -17.53
CA ASN A 276 0.89 -15.45 -17.35
C ASN A 276 1.68 -16.39 -16.44
N LYS A 277 2.41 -17.33 -17.06
CA LYS A 277 3.25 -18.31 -16.34
C LYS A 277 4.68 -17.81 -16.07
N LEU A 278 5.13 -16.79 -16.80
CA LEU A 278 6.52 -16.33 -16.77
C LEU A 278 6.73 -15.17 -15.82
N LYS A 279 5.84 -14.16 -15.83
CA LYS A 279 6.03 -12.96 -15.01
C LYS A 279 5.25 -13.09 -13.71
N ARG A 280 6.01 -13.13 -12.62
CA ARG A 280 5.50 -13.15 -11.25
C ARG A 280 5.29 -11.70 -10.76
N PRO A 281 4.06 -11.28 -10.41
CA PRO A 281 3.78 -9.90 -9.99
C PRO A 281 4.58 -9.50 -8.75
N GLU A 282 4.96 -10.46 -7.90
CA GLU A 282 5.68 -10.25 -6.65
C GLU A 282 6.95 -9.40 -6.83
N LYS A 283 7.81 -9.82 -7.77
CA LYS A 283 9.09 -9.12 -8.02
C LYS A 283 8.86 -7.75 -8.64
N MET A 284 7.88 -7.64 -9.54
CA MET A 284 7.54 -6.36 -10.18
C MET A 284 7.02 -5.36 -9.15
N CYS A 285 6.07 -5.76 -8.28
CA CYS A 285 5.53 -4.91 -7.23
C CYS A 285 6.63 -4.39 -6.31
N ARG A 286 7.60 -5.24 -5.92
CA ARG A 286 8.73 -4.83 -5.10
C ARG A 286 9.63 -3.81 -5.79
N VAL A 287 9.92 -4.02 -7.08
CA VAL A 287 10.69 -3.06 -7.89
C VAL A 287 9.96 -1.72 -8.00
N VAL A 288 8.65 -1.72 -8.24
CA VAL A 288 7.83 -0.49 -8.26
C VAL A 288 7.85 0.21 -6.90
N THR A 289 7.73 -0.53 -5.79
CA THR A 289 7.82 0.06 -4.45
C THR A 289 9.19 0.69 -4.19
N LYS A 290 10.29 0.06 -4.63
CA LYS A 290 11.65 0.64 -4.52
C LYS A 290 11.81 1.89 -5.39
N GLN A 291 11.22 1.92 -6.58
CA GLN A 291 11.18 3.13 -7.42
C GLN A 291 10.42 4.26 -6.73
N LEU A 292 9.21 3.99 -6.21
CA LEU A 292 8.43 4.98 -5.46
C LEU A 292 9.20 5.49 -4.23
N LEU A 293 9.94 4.61 -3.56
CA LEU A 293 10.75 4.97 -2.41
C LEU A 293 11.88 5.93 -2.79
N TYR A 294 12.58 5.64 -3.87
CA TYR A 294 13.61 6.53 -4.42
C TYR A 294 13.05 7.88 -4.86
N GLN A 295 11.87 7.91 -5.49
CA GLN A 295 11.19 9.15 -5.86
C GLN A 295 10.81 9.99 -4.63
N SER A 296 10.46 9.36 -3.51
CA SER A 296 10.20 10.06 -2.25
C SER A 296 11.48 10.56 -1.55
N SER A 297 12.62 9.92 -1.82
CA SER A 297 13.90 10.30 -1.23
C SER A 297 15.10 9.75 -2.01
N ASN A 298 15.96 10.67 -2.47
CA ASN A 298 17.25 10.33 -3.11
C ASN A 298 18.19 9.52 -2.20
N ARG A 299 17.90 9.43 -0.89
CA ARG A 299 18.68 8.63 0.08
C ARG A 299 18.26 7.15 0.10
N CYS A 300 17.24 6.76 -0.64
CA CYS A 300 16.80 5.37 -0.78
C CYS A 300 17.24 4.78 -2.13
N LEU A 301 18.50 5.00 -2.50
CA LEU A 301 19.07 4.70 -3.81
C LEU A 301 19.56 3.26 -3.99
N GLY A 302 19.43 2.38 -2.98
CA GLY A 302 20.05 1.04 -2.98
C GLY A 302 19.75 0.24 -4.24
N PHE A 303 18.47 0.08 -4.58
CA PHE A 303 18.05 -0.62 -5.79
C PHE A 303 18.60 0.03 -7.07
N GLN A 304 18.54 1.37 -7.17
CA GLN A 304 19.02 2.11 -8.32
C GLN A 304 20.54 1.97 -8.50
N ALA A 305 21.29 1.89 -7.41
CA ALA A 305 22.74 1.74 -7.45
C ALA A 305 23.14 0.35 -7.94
N GLU A 306 22.52 -0.70 -7.42
CA GLU A 306 22.78 -2.07 -7.87
C GLU A 306 22.32 -2.30 -9.31
N PHE A 307 21.11 -1.85 -9.66
CA PHE A 307 20.61 -2.01 -11.01
C PHE A 307 21.45 -1.20 -12.00
N GLY A 308 21.86 0.02 -11.62
CA GLY A 308 22.78 0.83 -12.42
C GLY A 308 24.15 0.17 -12.60
N LEU A 309 24.71 -0.39 -11.53
CA LEU A 309 25.98 -1.10 -11.58
C LEU A 309 25.90 -2.36 -12.44
N PHE A 310 24.80 -3.11 -12.35
CA PHE A 310 24.53 -4.27 -13.20
C PHE A 310 24.44 -3.89 -14.68
N LEU A 311 23.72 -2.81 -15.02
CA LEU A 311 23.66 -2.32 -16.40
C LEU A 311 25.03 -1.91 -16.91
N TRP A 312 25.80 -1.21 -16.08
CA TRP A 312 27.15 -0.78 -16.44
C TRP A 312 28.09 -1.97 -16.65
N SER A 313 28.12 -2.95 -15.75
CA SER A 313 29.01 -4.11 -15.82
C SER A 313 28.66 -5.07 -16.98
N THR A 314 27.40 -5.08 -17.41
CA THR A 314 26.94 -5.81 -18.60
C THR A 314 27.19 -5.08 -19.92
N GLY A 315 27.79 -3.88 -19.88
CA GLY A 315 28.09 -3.09 -21.07
C GLY A 315 26.84 -2.47 -21.71
N CYS A 316 25.77 -2.23 -20.93
CA CYS A 316 24.62 -1.50 -21.44
C CYS A 316 25.06 -0.11 -21.91
N VAL A 317 24.54 0.29 -23.07
CA VAL A 317 24.90 1.58 -23.67
C VAL A 317 24.45 2.72 -22.75
N ARG A 318 25.27 3.76 -22.64
CA ARG A 318 25.04 4.92 -21.76
C ARG A 318 23.65 5.55 -21.94
N GLN A 319 23.17 5.66 -23.18
CA GLN A 319 21.83 6.21 -23.46
C GLN A 319 20.73 5.38 -22.79
N THR A 320 20.89 4.06 -22.68
CA THR A 320 19.96 3.17 -21.99
C THR A 320 19.99 3.42 -20.49
N ILE A 321 21.18 3.54 -19.90
CA ILE A 321 21.34 3.84 -18.47
C ILE A 321 20.72 5.20 -18.14
N ASP A 322 20.97 6.22 -18.97
CA ASP A 322 20.40 7.55 -18.79
C ASP A 322 18.86 7.55 -18.94
N ALA A 323 18.32 6.76 -19.88
CA ALA A 323 16.88 6.58 -19.99
C ALA A 323 16.28 5.91 -18.75
N LEU A 324 16.95 4.88 -18.21
CA LEU A 324 16.50 4.18 -17.01
C LEU A 324 16.65 5.05 -15.74
N PHE A 325 17.65 5.91 -15.66
CA PHE A 325 17.78 6.91 -14.61
C PHE A 325 16.59 7.87 -14.60
N ARG A 326 16.15 8.36 -15.76
CA ARG A 326 14.95 9.22 -15.86
C ARG A 326 13.67 8.51 -15.41
N CYS A 327 13.63 7.18 -15.52
CA CYS A 327 12.55 6.35 -14.99
C CYS A 327 12.72 6.00 -13.49
N GLY A 328 13.78 6.47 -12.82
CA GLY A 328 14.08 6.13 -11.43
C GLY A 328 14.51 4.67 -11.21
N LEU A 329 15.00 4.01 -12.25
CA LEU A 329 15.45 2.60 -12.21
C LEU A 329 16.95 2.46 -11.97
N SER A 330 17.76 3.42 -12.40
CA SER A 330 19.22 3.41 -12.27
C SER A 330 19.69 4.70 -11.61
N VAL A 331 20.88 4.71 -11.03
CA VAL A 331 21.60 5.97 -10.75
C VAL A 331 22.14 6.51 -12.07
N GLY A 332 21.99 7.81 -12.30
CA GLY A 332 22.51 8.47 -13.49
C GLY A 332 24.03 8.57 -13.43
N GLN A 333 24.69 8.40 -14.57
CA GLN A 333 26.08 8.80 -14.71
C GLN A 333 26.11 10.32 -14.81
N THR A 334 26.00 11.02 -13.68
CA THR A 334 26.36 12.44 -13.65
C THR A 334 27.75 12.55 -14.25
N VAL A 335 27.87 13.51 -15.15
CA VAL A 335 29.02 13.77 -16.01
C VAL A 335 30.22 14.25 -15.17
N THR A 336 30.69 13.45 -14.23
CA THR A 336 31.91 13.72 -13.46
C THR A 336 33.16 13.30 -14.24
N GLY A 337 33.03 12.49 -15.29
CA GLY A 337 34.17 12.02 -16.10
C GLY A 337 34.40 12.70 -17.47
N LEU A 338 33.43 13.45 -18.04
CA LEU A 338 33.66 14.05 -19.37
C LEU A 338 34.50 15.32 -19.36
N ARG A 339 34.75 15.95 -18.20
CA ARG A 339 35.77 17.00 -18.14
C ARG A 339 37.20 16.47 -18.23
N GLU A 340 37.44 15.21 -17.84
CA GLU A 340 38.77 14.60 -17.99
C GLU A 340 38.96 13.99 -19.39
N GLN A 341 37.94 13.34 -19.99
CA GLN A 341 38.07 12.78 -21.34
C GLN A 341 38.08 13.84 -22.47
N GLU A 342 37.40 14.98 -22.33
CA GLU A 342 37.58 16.08 -23.30
C GLU A 342 38.98 16.72 -23.18
N SER A 343 39.61 16.67 -22.01
CA SER A 343 40.99 17.15 -21.84
C SER A 343 42.02 16.22 -22.50
N GLU A 344 41.82 14.90 -22.44
CA GLU A 344 42.70 13.94 -23.11
C GLU A 344 42.49 13.92 -24.64
N GLY A 345 41.24 14.06 -25.09
CA GLY A 345 40.92 14.20 -26.51
C GLY A 345 41.52 15.48 -27.13
N LEU A 346 41.47 16.61 -26.42
CA LEU A 346 42.13 17.84 -26.87
C LEU A 346 43.66 17.78 -26.77
N ALA A 347 44.23 17.04 -25.83
CA ALA A 347 45.69 16.85 -25.72
C ALA A 347 46.25 16.04 -26.90
N VAL A 348 45.54 14.98 -27.32
CA VAL A 348 45.93 14.17 -28.48
C VAL A 348 45.79 14.95 -29.80
N LEU A 349 44.81 15.85 -29.89
CA LEU A 349 44.65 16.75 -31.05
C LEU A 349 45.66 17.93 -31.06
N ARG A 350 46.25 18.30 -29.93
CA ARG A 350 47.34 19.31 -29.85
C ARG A 350 48.73 18.75 -30.10
N MET A 351 48.97 17.44 -29.93
CA MET A 351 50.26 16.81 -30.28
C MET A 351 50.39 16.43 -31.77
N ARG A 352 49.38 16.70 -32.59
CA ARG A 352 49.38 16.44 -34.05
C ARG A 352 49.37 17.72 -34.92
N ARG A 353 49.66 18.88 -34.34
CA ARG A 353 50.03 20.11 -35.05
C ARG A 353 51.42 20.51 -34.62
#